data_AF-A0A844XA10-F1
#
_entry.id   AF-A0A844XA10-F1
#
_cell.length_a   1.000
_cell.length_b   1.000
_cell.length_c   1.000
_cell.angle_alpha   90.00
_cell.angle_beta   90.00
_cell.angle_gamma   90.00
#
_symmetry.space_group_name_H-M   'P 1'
#
loop_
_entity.id
_entity.type
_entity.pdbx_description
1 polymer ?
#
loop_
_entity_poly.entity_id
_entity_poly.type
_entity_poly.pdbx_seq_one_letter_code
_entity_poly.pdbx_strand_id
1 'polypeptide(L)'
;MRLIEIATLATAVLALAACSSESEPEEQVATLPAPGGIENPPPAPPTTPISPIETLAGEWRVAGIDGEELDEAYGLALSADDADIWWEPRCANVAFGYRIDGLNLETGTAESFATVGPDGNPPPICTVGKPARLADVTRALDLAETVGRTPSNGVLIEGGGHSVLLFSQ
;
A
#
# COMPACT_ATOMS: atom_id res chain seq x y z
N MET A 1 1.21 -63.00 1.31
CA MET A 1 1.62 -62.07 2.39
C MET A 1 0.78 -60.81 2.24
N ARG A 2 -0.13 -60.56 3.22
CA ARG A 2 -0.95 -59.34 3.45
C ARG A 2 -2.03 -59.03 2.39
N LEU A 3 -3.25 -58.59 2.70
CA LEU A 3 -4.09 -58.53 3.90
C LEU A 3 -5.53 -58.28 3.37
N ILE A 4 -6.53 -58.87 4.01
CA ILE A 4 -7.97 -58.72 3.74
C ILE A 4 -8.44 -57.40 4.40
N GLU A 5 -9.54 -56.85 3.88
CA GLU A 5 -10.62 -56.11 4.59
C GLU A 5 -10.77 -54.62 4.24
N ILE A 6 -11.95 -54.01 4.23
CA ILE A 6 -13.37 -54.38 4.07
C ILE A 6 -14.02 -53.03 3.66
N ALA A 7 -15.00 -53.05 2.76
CA ALA A 7 -15.76 -51.87 2.37
C ALA A 7 -16.70 -51.39 3.49
N THR A 8 -16.79 -50.06 3.68
CA THR A 8 -17.89 -49.43 4.41
C THR A 8 -18.46 -48.29 3.58
N LEU A 9 -19.64 -48.55 3.02
CA LEU A 9 -20.57 -47.62 2.39
C LEU A 9 -21.47 -46.97 3.46
N ALA A 10 -22.25 -45.96 3.02
CA ALA A 10 -23.50 -45.43 3.59
C ALA A 10 -23.38 -44.11 4.40
N THR A 11 -24.26 -43.11 4.29
CA THR A 11 -25.44 -42.82 3.45
C THR A 11 -25.83 -41.36 3.68
N ALA A 12 -26.23 -40.65 2.62
CA ALA A 12 -26.89 -39.34 2.71
C ALA A 12 -28.40 -39.51 2.96
N VAL A 13 -29.00 -38.70 3.84
CA VAL A 13 -30.45 -38.56 3.98
C VAL A 13 -30.83 -37.07 3.99
N LEU A 14 -31.70 -36.70 3.07
CA LEU A 14 -32.35 -35.41 2.91
C LEU A 14 -33.70 -35.37 3.65
N ALA A 15 -34.08 -34.15 4.02
CA ALA A 15 -35.44 -33.60 4.19
C ALA A 15 -36.23 -33.89 5.47
N LEU A 16 -36.61 -32.83 6.18
CA LEU A 16 -38.00 -32.38 6.33
C LEU A 16 -38.05 -30.99 7.00
N ALA A 17 -38.56 -30.01 6.24
CA ALA A 17 -38.98 -28.72 6.76
C ALA A 17 -40.30 -28.89 7.54
N ALA A 18 -40.33 -28.44 8.79
CA ALA A 18 -41.55 -28.28 9.56
C ALA A 18 -41.52 -26.94 10.31
N CYS A 19 -42.53 -26.12 10.03
CA CYS A 19 -42.80 -24.83 10.66
C CYS A 19 -43.12 -24.97 12.14
N SER A 20 -42.61 -24.06 12.98
CA SER A 20 -43.19 -23.66 14.27
C SER A 20 -42.58 -22.30 14.63
N SER A 21 -43.31 -21.21 14.39
CA SER A 21 -44.11 -20.49 15.38
C SER A 21 -43.29 -19.48 16.19
N GLU A 22 -43.27 -18.28 15.62
CA GLU A 22 -43.31 -16.95 16.24
C GLU A 22 -43.49 -16.92 17.77
N SER A 23 -42.53 -16.29 18.44
CA SER A 23 -42.63 -15.76 19.81
C SER A 23 -41.54 -14.69 19.98
N GLU A 24 -41.83 -13.47 19.54
CA GLU A 24 -41.37 -12.28 20.28
C GLU A 24 -42.37 -12.07 21.45
N PRO A 25 -42.06 -11.36 22.55
CA PRO A 25 -40.85 -10.58 22.85
C PRO A 25 -40.28 -10.86 24.26
N GLU A 26 -38.99 -10.62 24.47
CA GLU A 26 -38.53 -10.04 25.74
C GLU A 26 -37.21 -9.34 25.48
N GLU A 27 -37.29 -8.01 25.53
CA GLU A 27 -36.23 -7.02 25.40
C GLU A 27 -35.20 -7.21 26.53
N GLN A 28 -34.40 -8.28 26.41
CA GLN A 28 -33.17 -8.38 27.16
C GLN A 28 -32.20 -7.43 26.48
N VAL A 29 -32.08 -6.24 27.08
CA VAL A 29 -30.98 -5.31 26.86
C VAL A 29 -29.71 -6.02 27.34
N ALA A 30 -29.23 -6.97 26.54
CA ALA A 30 -27.88 -7.45 26.58
C ALA A 30 -27.05 -6.29 26.04
N THR A 31 -26.39 -5.58 26.94
CA THR A 31 -25.27 -4.71 26.60
C THR A 31 -24.30 -5.53 25.75
N LEU A 32 -24.38 -5.36 24.43
CA LEU A 32 -23.38 -5.88 23.50
C LEU A 32 -22.04 -5.33 23.99
N PRO A 33 -21.06 -6.18 24.37
CA PRO A 33 -19.71 -5.69 24.52
C PRO A 33 -19.33 -5.07 23.17
N ALA A 34 -18.82 -3.84 23.22
CA ALA A 34 -18.33 -3.14 22.05
C ALA A 34 -17.46 -4.10 21.24
N PRO A 35 -17.62 -4.17 19.90
CA PRO A 35 -16.72 -4.97 19.08
C PRO A 35 -15.31 -4.48 19.39
N GLY A 36 -14.51 -5.36 20.01
CA GLY A 36 -13.13 -5.07 20.35
C GLY A 36 -12.47 -4.57 19.09
N GLY A 37 -12.05 -3.31 19.12
CA GLY A 37 -11.29 -2.71 18.04
C GLY A 37 -10.14 -3.67 17.75
N ILE A 38 -10.08 -4.15 16.52
CA ILE A 38 -8.88 -4.80 16.03
C ILE A 38 -7.87 -3.66 15.95
N GLU A 39 -7.19 -3.42 17.06
CA GLU A 39 -6.08 -2.48 17.10
C GLU A 39 -5.07 -3.07 16.11
N ASN A 40 -4.92 -2.40 14.96
CA ASN A 40 -3.96 -2.83 13.96
C ASN A 40 -2.60 -2.93 14.68
N PRO A 41 -1.90 -4.07 14.59
CA PRO A 41 -0.60 -4.19 15.21
C PRO A 41 0.28 -3.03 14.71
N PRO A 42 1.09 -2.40 15.59
CA PRO A 42 2.00 -1.34 15.19
C PRO A 42 2.82 -1.79 13.97
N PRO A 43 3.09 -0.89 13.01
CA PRO A 43 3.91 -1.19 11.84
C PRO A 43 5.20 -1.90 12.26
N ALA A 44 5.63 -2.88 11.46
CA ALA A 44 6.87 -3.57 11.73
C ALA A 44 8.02 -2.54 11.77
N PRO A 45 8.96 -2.64 12.72
CA PRO A 45 10.07 -1.71 12.78
C PRO A 45 10.89 -1.76 11.48
N PRO A 46 11.37 -0.60 11.00
CA PRO A 46 12.12 -0.52 9.75
C PRO A 46 13.38 -1.40 9.84
N THR A 47 13.72 -2.04 8.71
CA THR A 47 14.83 -3.01 8.68
C THR A 47 16.19 -2.30 8.81
N THR A 48 16.22 -1.01 8.43
CA THR A 48 17.36 -0.11 8.56
C THR A 48 17.06 0.95 9.62
N PRO A 49 18.02 1.32 10.50
CA PRO A 49 17.81 2.43 11.42
C PRO A 49 17.57 3.73 10.63
N ILE A 50 16.43 4.35 10.86
CA ILE A 50 16.03 5.61 10.22
C ILE A 50 15.68 6.67 11.27
N SER A 51 15.89 7.93 10.91
CA SER A 51 15.48 9.10 11.70
C SER A 51 14.30 9.83 11.06
N PRO A 52 13.40 10.45 11.85
CA PRO A 52 12.25 11.18 11.31
C PRO A 52 12.63 12.28 10.31
N ILE A 53 11.72 12.55 9.37
CA ILE A 53 11.78 13.66 8.42
C ILE A 53 10.45 14.39 8.41
N GLU A 54 10.43 15.66 8.03
CA GLU A 54 9.20 16.48 8.03
C GLU A 54 8.49 16.49 6.68
N THR A 55 9.23 16.33 5.57
CA THR A 55 8.70 16.44 4.20
C THR A 55 9.54 15.63 3.21
N LEU A 56 8.91 15.22 2.12
CA LEU A 56 9.56 14.68 0.93
C LEU A 56 9.83 15.78 -0.13
N ALA A 57 9.44 17.04 0.09
CA ALA A 57 9.63 18.10 -0.90
C ALA A 57 11.08 18.17 -1.43
N GLY A 58 11.23 18.14 -2.75
CA GLY A 58 12.54 18.15 -3.43
C GLY A 58 12.59 17.23 -4.66
N GLU A 59 13.79 17.11 -5.21
CA GLU A 59 14.09 16.22 -6.33
C GLU A 59 14.92 15.03 -5.83
N TRP A 60 14.54 13.83 -6.24
CA TRP A 60 15.07 12.59 -5.71
C TRP A 60 15.49 11.66 -6.82
N ARG A 61 16.72 11.15 -6.76
CA ARG A 61 17.14 9.98 -7.52
C ARG A 61 16.79 8.72 -6.75
N VAL A 62 16.16 7.77 -7.42
CA VAL A 62 16.01 6.40 -6.90
C VAL A 62 17.36 5.70 -6.98
N ALA A 63 17.86 5.27 -5.83
CA ALA A 63 19.15 4.58 -5.70
C ALA A 63 18.99 3.09 -5.42
N GLY A 64 17.85 2.66 -4.88
CA GLY A 64 17.58 1.24 -4.68
C GLY A 64 16.11 0.93 -4.50
N ILE A 65 15.76 -0.33 -4.76
CA ILE A 65 14.41 -0.87 -4.69
C ILE A 65 14.50 -2.24 -4.02
N ASP A 66 13.68 -2.50 -2.99
CA ASP A 66 13.62 -3.76 -2.24
C ASP A 66 15.00 -4.21 -1.72
N GLY A 67 15.85 -3.25 -1.34
CA GLY A 67 17.21 -3.47 -0.85
C GLY A 67 18.29 -3.71 -1.92
N GLU A 68 17.92 -3.76 -3.20
CA GLU A 68 18.86 -3.85 -4.32
C GLU A 68 19.20 -2.47 -4.89
N GLU A 69 20.45 -2.25 -5.28
CA GLU A 69 20.85 -1.01 -5.97
C GLU A 69 20.19 -0.93 -7.36
N LEU A 70 19.75 0.26 -7.74
CA LEU A 70 19.22 0.52 -9.08
C LEU A 70 20.38 0.67 -10.09
N ASP A 71 20.91 -0.46 -10.55
CA ASP A 71 21.97 -0.55 -11.57
C ASP A 71 21.36 -0.76 -12.97
N GLU A 72 20.62 0.23 -13.45
CA GLU A 72 20.01 0.22 -14.77
C GLU A 72 20.78 1.15 -15.72
N ALA A 73 20.65 0.93 -17.03
CA ALA A 73 21.25 1.82 -18.05
C ALA A 73 20.61 3.23 -18.10
N TYR A 74 19.65 3.52 -17.23
CA TYR A 74 18.93 4.77 -17.10
C TYR A 74 18.78 5.15 -15.62
N GLY A 75 18.63 6.45 -15.35
CA GLY A 75 18.25 6.93 -14.02
C GLY A 75 16.73 6.98 -13.87
N LEU A 76 16.26 6.77 -12.65
CA LEU A 76 14.88 7.02 -12.26
C LEU A 76 14.86 8.12 -11.21
N ALA A 77 14.04 9.15 -11.43
CA ALA A 77 13.92 10.29 -10.53
C ALA A 77 12.46 10.55 -10.18
N LEU A 78 12.23 11.01 -8.96
CA LEU A 78 10.95 11.45 -8.44
C LEU A 78 11.08 12.92 -8.04
N SER A 79 10.02 13.67 -8.28
CA SER A 79 9.87 15.03 -7.80
C SER A 79 8.80 15.04 -6.72
N ALA A 80 8.93 15.92 -5.75
CA ALA A 80 7.97 16.04 -4.67
C ALA A 80 7.83 17.50 -4.22
N ASP A 81 6.61 17.85 -3.81
CA ASP A 81 6.30 19.07 -3.08
C ASP A 81 5.84 18.69 -1.67
N ASP A 82 5.21 19.61 -0.92
CA ASP A 82 4.82 19.34 0.46
C ASP A 82 3.68 18.32 0.62
N ALA A 83 2.98 18.00 -0.47
CA ALA A 83 1.79 17.15 -0.44
C ALA A 83 1.88 15.94 -1.38
N ASP A 84 2.60 16.05 -2.49
CA ASP A 84 2.63 15.03 -3.53
C ASP A 84 4.06 14.58 -3.85
N ILE A 85 4.21 13.32 -4.23
CA ILE A 85 5.41 12.76 -4.87
C ILE A 85 5.03 12.14 -6.22
N TRP A 86 5.79 12.42 -7.28
CA TRP A 86 5.47 11.99 -8.64
C TRP A 86 6.69 11.65 -9.48
N TRP A 87 6.46 10.89 -10.55
CA TRP A 87 7.43 10.70 -11.62
C TRP A 87 7.14 11.67 -12.77
N GLU A 88 8.18 12.28 -13.34
CA GLU A 88 8.02 13.18 -14.47
C GLU A 88 7.91 12.47 -15.82
N PRO A 89 7.08 12.97 -16.74
CA PRO A 89 6.24 14.16 -16.60
C PRO A 89 4.91 13.86 -15.88
N ARG A 90 4.33 14.84 -15.17
CA ARG A 90 3.03 14.69 -14.47
C ARG A 90 1.89 14.17 -15.35
N CYS A 91 1.89 14.46 -16.65
CA CYS A 91 0.92 13.94 -17.61
C CYS A 91 0.95 12.40 -17.77
N ALA A 92 1.96 11.71 -17.24
CA ALA A 92 2.04 10.24 -17.20
C ALA A 92 1.18 9.62 -16.10
N ASN A 93 0.55 10.45 -15.25
CA ASN A 93 -0.34 10.07 -14.15
C ASN A 93 0.30 9.04 -13.22
N VAL A 94 1.50 9.35 -12.71
CA VAL A 94 2.19 8.57 -11.68
C VAL A 94 2.52 9.51 -10.55
N ALA A 95 1.63 9.57 -9.57
CA ALA A 95 1.74 10.48 -8.44
C ALA A 95 0.95 9.97 -7.24
N PHE A 96 1.41 10.32 -6.05
CA PHE A 96 0.85 9.90 -4.79
C PHE A 96 0.79 11.12 -3.87
N GLY A 97 -0.39 11.41 -3.33
CA GLY A 97 -0.47 12.29 -2.17
C GLY A 97 0.15 11.60 -0.96
N TYR A 98 0.78 12.36 -0.07
CA TYR A 98 1.39 11.81 1.12
C TYR A 98 1.19 12.68 2.36
N ARG A 99 1.30 12.06 3.55
CA ARG A 99 1.40 12.73 4.85
C ARG A 99 2.43 12.03 5.73
N ILE A 100 3.20 12.81 6.49
CA ILE A 100 4.21 12.27 7.40
C ILE A 100 3.87 12.66 8.84
N ASP A 101 3.89 11.69 9.73
CA ASP A 101 3.81 11.88 11.19
C ASP A 101 4.91 11.06 11.89
N GLY A 102 6.00 11.73 12.27
CA GLY A 102 7.18 11.07 12.82
C GLY A 102 7.87 10.16 11.80
N LEU A 103 7.74 8.85 11.99
CA LEU A 103 8.21 7.84 11.03
C LEU A 103 7.08 7.27 10.17
N ASN A 104 5.82 7.52 10.52
CA ASN A 104 4.68 7.01 9.78
C ASN A 104 4.53 7.81 8.47
N LEU A 105 4.36 7.09 7.38
CA LEU A 105 4.03 7.63 6.08
C LEU A 105 2.67 7.08 5.68
N GLU A 106 1.73 7.99 5.41
CA GLU A 106 0.49 7.64 4.72
C GLU A 106 0.64 8.09 3.28
N THR A 107 0.49 7.17 2.33
CA THR A 107 0.35 7.48 0.91
C THR A 107 -1.10 7.28 0.49
N GLY A 108 -1.63 8.20 -0.32
CA GLY A 108 -2.90 8.02 -0.99
C GLY A 108 -2.76 7.04 -2.16
N THR A 109 -3.89 6.52 -2.64
CA THR A 109 -3.92 5.80 -3.92
C THR A 109 -3.39 6.72 -5.02
N ALA A 110 -2.63 6.17 -5.97
CA ALA A 110 -2.08 6.96 -7.06
C ALA A 110 -3.17 7.83 -7.73
N GLU A 111 -3.09 9.15 -7.55
CA GLU A 111 -4.12 10.06 -8.06
C GLU A 111 -3.86 10.36 -9.53
N SER A 112 -4.91 10.26 -10.34
CA SER A 112 -4.86 10.78 -11.70
C SER A 112 -4.98 12.30 -11.63
N PHE A 113 -3.87 13.01 -11.82
CA PHE A 113 -3.86 14.48 -11.98
C PHE A 113 -4.66 14.97 -13.20
N ALA A 114 -5.24 14.06 -13.98
CA ALA A 114 -6.16 14.37 -15.06
C ALA A 114 -7.52 14.92 -14.55
N THR A 115 -7.51 16.05 -13.84
CA THR A 115 -8.72 16.86 -13.64
C THR A 115 -8.79 17.90 -14.76
N VAL A 116 -10.01 18.15 -15.25
CA VAL A 116 -10.26 19.27 -16.18
C VAL A 116 -9.84 20.54 -15.47
N GLY A 117 -8.95 21.31 -16.10
CA GLY A 117 -8.43 22.54 -15.52
C GLY A 117 -9.56 23.55 -15.22
N PRO A 118 -9.31 24.58 -14.39
CA PRO A 118 -10.31 25.62 -14.10
C PRO A 118 -10.78 26.37 -15.37
N ASP A 119 -10.03 26.26 -16.46
CA ASP A 119 -10.34 26.78 -17.80
C ASP A 119 -11.21 25.83 -18.66
N GLY A 120 -11.58 24.65 -18.13
CA GLY A 120 -12.36 23.66 -18.85
C GLY A 120 -11.56 22.83 -19.85
N ASN A 121 -10.24 23.03 -19.93
CA ASN A 121 -9.41 22.28 -20.86
C ASN A 121 -9.12 20.87 -20.32
N PRO A 122 -9.16 19.84 -21.20
CA PRO A 122 -8.73 18.52 -20.81
C PRO A 122 -7.24 18.57 -20.41
N PRO A 123 -6.85 17.79 -19.39
CA PRO A 123 -5.47 17.72 -18.95
C PRO A 123 -4.57 17.24 -20.11
N PRO A 124 -3.32 17.74 -20.19
CA PRO A 124 -2.41 17.32 -21.24
C PRO A 124 -2.16 15.82 -21.14
N ILE A 125 -2.44 15.10 -22.23
CA ILE A 125 -2.05 13.70 -22.39
C ILE A 125 -0.66 13.63 -23.03
N CYS A 126 0.20 12.76 -22.53
CA CYS A 126 1.50 12.53 -23.14
C CYS A 126 1.72 11.07 -23.50
N THR A 127 2.36 10.85 -24.64
CA THR A 127 2.77 9.52 -25.10
C THR A 127 4.22 9.29 -24.67
N VAL A 128 4.40 8.98 -23.39
CA VAL A 128 5.73 8.73 -22.80
C VAL A 128 5.85 7.27 -22.42
N GLY A 129 6.98 6.66 -22.75
CA GLY A 129 7.31 5.32 -22.28
C GLY A 129 7.68 5.35 -20.79
N LYS A 130 6.98 4.56 -19.98
CA LYS A 130 7.33 4.38 -18.57
C LYS A 130 8.57 3.47 -18.46
N PRO A 131 9.60 3.86 -17.68
CA PRO A 131 10.76 3.00 -17.43
C PRO A 131 10.34 1.67 -16.78
N ALA A 132 11.08 0.60 -17.05
CA ALA A 132 10.70 -0.75 -16.62
C ALA A 132 10.56 -0.86 -15.09
N ARG A 133 11.49 -0.28 -14.33
CA ARG A 133 11.48 -0.32 -12.86
C ARG A 133 10.53 0.68 -12.20
N LEU A 134 9.83 1.52 -12.97
CA LEU A 134 8.86 2.47 -12.41
C LEU A 134 7.71 1.73 -11.70
N ALA A 135 7.29 0.57 -12.22
CA ALA A 135 6.24 -0.23 -11.61
C ALA A 135 6.59 -0.70 -10.18
N ASP A 136 7.87 -1.01 -9.94
CA ASP A 136 8.34 -1.42 -8.62
C ASP A 136 8.34 -0.25 -7.64
N VAL A 137 8.80 0.92 -8.09
CA VAL A 137 8.75 2.15 -7.27
C VAL A 137 7.31 2.52 -6.94
N THR A 138 6.39 2.45 -7.91
CA THR A 138 4.97 2.74 -7.63
C THR A 138 4.36 1.78 -6.63
N ARG A 139 4.75 0.50 -6.67
CA ARG A 139 4.29 -0.50 -5.71
C ARG A 139 4.86 -0.25 -4.31
N ALA A 140 6.14 0.13 -4.21
CA ALA A 140 6.74 0.49 -2.93
C ALA A 140 6.07 1.73 -2.31
N LEU A 141 5.71 2.73 -3.11
CA LEU A 141 5.00 3.91 -2.64
C LEU A 141 3.54 3.62 -2.25
N ASP A 142 2.83 2.80 -3.02
CA ASP A 142 1.42 2.41 -2.74
C ASP A 142 1.28 1.62 -1.44
N LEU A 143 2.31 0.87 -1.06
CA LEU A 143 2.34 0.04 0.14
C LEU A 143 3.17 0.64 1.28
N ALA A 144 3.63 1.88 1.13
CA ALA A 144 4.51 2.51 2.10
C ALA A 144 3.79 2.76 3.43
N GLU A 145 4.50 2.51 4.52
CA GLU A 145 4.02 2.71 5.89
C GLU A 145 4.97 3.59 6.70
N THR A 146 6.25 3.60 6.31
CA THR A 146 7.30 4.29 7.04
C THR A 146 8.21 5.08 6.12
N VAL A 147 8.74 6.18 6.64
CA VAL A 147 9.72 7.01 5.95
C VAL A 147 10.74 7.58 6.92
N GLY A 148 12.00 7.68 6.49
CA GLY A 148 13.00 8.37 7.29
C GLY A 148 14.36 8.50 6.64
N ARG A 149 15.23 9.25 7.31
CA ARG A 149 16.63 9.47 6.92
C ARG A 149 17.49 8.29 7.36
N THR A 150 18.26 7.71 6.46
CA THR A 150 19.28 6.71 6.78
C THR A 150 20.57 7.39 7.31
N PRO A 151 21.50 6.65 7.94
CA PRO A 151 22.80 7.20 8.37
C PRO A 151 23.65 7.72 7.21
N SER A 152 23.40 7.22 6.00
CA SER A 152 24.06 7.68 4.76
C SER A 152 23.37 8.91 4.15
N ASN A 153 22.43 9.53 4.85
CA ASN A 153 21.65 10.68 4.40
C ASN A 153 20.73 10.40 3.19
N GLY A 154 20.40 9.13 2.94
CA GLY A 154 19.32 8.76 2.02
C GLY A 154 17.96 8.89 2.70
N VAL A 155 16.89 8.98 1.91
CA VAL A 155 15.51 8.82 2.38
C VAL A 155 15.08 7.40 2.04
N LEU A 156 14.73 6.62 3.05
CA LEU A 156 14.22 5.28 2.91
C LEU A 156 12.71 5.31 3.16
N ILE A 157 11.95 4.77 2.21
CA ILE A 157 10.51 4.55 2.29
C ILE A 157 10.30 3.03 2.33
N GLU A 158 9.60 2.50 3.33
CA GLU A 158 9.32 1.06 3.47
C GLU A 158 7.87 0.81 3.89
N GLY A 159 7.31 -0.33 3.46
CA GLY A 159 6.00 -0.81 3.89
C GLY A 159 5.54 -2.00 3.03
N GLY A 160 4.64 -2.83 3.55
CA GLY A 160 4.11 -3.99 2.79
C GLY A 160 5.16 -4.97 2.24
N GLY A 161 6.37 -5.02 2.81
CA GLY A 161 7.49 -5.83 2.32
C GLY A 161 8.25 -5.23 1.12
N HIS A 162 7.98 -3.96 0.79
CA HIS A 162 8.66 -3.21 -0.26
C HIS A 162 9.44 -2.03 0.29
N SER A 163 10.49 -1.63 -0.43
CA SER A 163 11.25 -0.43 -0.07
C SER A 163 11.80 0.32 -1.27
N VAL A 164 11.99 1.62 -1.09
CA VAL A 164 12.67 2.51 -2.03
C VAL A 164 13.66 3.38 -1.27
N LEU A 165 14.91 3.40 -1.75
CA LEU A 165 15.96 4.28 -1.26
C LEU A 165 16.16 5.44 -2.22
N LEU A 166 16.07 6.66 -1.70
CA LEU A 166 16.18 7.91 -2.43
C LEU A 166 17.40 8.72 -1.97
N PHE A 167 18.02 9.43 -2.90
CA PHE A 167 19.00 10.49 -2.60
C PHE A 167 18.61 11.77 -3.29
N SER A 168 18.80 12.91 -2.61
CA SER A 168 18.55 14.23 -3.19
C SER A 168 19.42 14.45 -4.42
N GLN A 169 18.84 15.02 -5.47
CA GLN A 169 19.54 15.44 -6.69
C GLN A 169 19.93 16.92 -6.65
#